data_AF-A0A2S9GK24-F1
#
_entry.id   AF-A0A2S9GK24-F1
#
_cell.length_a   1.000
_cell.length_b   1.000
_cell.length_c   1.000
_cell.angle_alpha   90.00
_cell.angle_beta   90.00
_cell.angle_gamma   90.00
#
_symmetry.space_group_name_H-M   'P 1'
#
loop_
_entity.id
_entity.type
_entity.pdbx_description
1 polymer ?
#
loop_
_entity_poly.entity_id
_entity_poly.type
_entity_poly.pdbx_seq_one_letter_code
_entity_poly.pdbx_strand_id
1 'polypeptide(L)'
;AEVRLCLGAINRDGYDELSGNDLVLDGKLHKHWGFGGGPHRCLGAHLARMELKLVVSEWLARIPDFELAAGFVPEITWPSATCA
;
A
#
# COMPACT_ATOMS: atom_id res chain seq x y z
N ALA A 1 -15.40 -13.29 22.59
CA ALA A 1 -14.81 -13.77 21.33
C ALA A 1 -14.02 -12.63 20.71
N GLU A 2 -12.83 -12.90 20.20
CA GLU A 2 -12.02 -11.90 19.49
C GLU A 2 -12.49 -11.80 18.03
N VAL A 3 -12.56 -10.59 17.49
CA VAL A 3 -12.87 -10.34 16.07
C VAL A 3 -11.66 -9.63 15.45
N ARG A 4 -11.19 -10.15 14.32
CA ARG A 4 -10.08 -9.56 13.56
C ARG A 4 -10.56 -9.00 12.24
N LEU A 5 -9.97 -7.89 11.83
CA LEU A 5 -10.22 -7.28 10.53
C LEU A 5 -9.09 -7.67 9.57
N CYS A 6 -9.41 -8.41 8.52
CA CYS A 6 -8.46 -8.70 7.45
C CYS A 6 -8.42 -7.51 6.47
N LEU A 7 -7.69 -6.44 6.83
CA LEU A 7 -7.64 -5.20 6.04
C LEU A 7 -7.19 -5.44 4.59
N GLY A 8 -6.30 -6.40 4.36
CA GLY A 8 -5.87 -6.80 3.02
C GLY A 8 -7.03 -7.30 2.15
N ALA A 9 -7.89 -8.17 2.70
CA ALA A 9 -9.08 -8.66 2.01
C ALA A 9 -10.13 -7.55 1.81
N ILE A 10 -10.32 -6.68 2.81
CA ILE A 10 -11.29 -5.56 2.71
C ILE A 10 -10.91 -4.59 1.58
N ASN A 11 -9.62 -4.34 1.34
CA ASN A 11 -9.19 -3.49 0.23
C ASN A 11 -9.31 -4.16 -1.15
N ARG A 12 -9.71 -5.43 -1.21
CA ARG A 12 -9.69 -6.30 -2.41
C ARG A 12 -11.00 -7.09 -2.56
N ASP A 13 -12.08 -6.64 -1.93
CA ASP A 13 -13.34 -7.37 -1.83
C ASP A 13 -14.26 -7.24 -3.05
N GLY A 14 -13.89 -6.40 -4.02
CA GLY A 14 -14.68 -6.13 -5.23
C GLY A 14 -15.93 -5.28 -4.98
N TYR A 15 -16.03 -4.58 -3.84
CA TYR A 15 -17.17 -3.72 -3.53
C TYR A 15 -17.32 -2.55 -4.51
N ASP A 16 -16.19 -2.01 -4.98
CA ASP A 16 -16.13 -0.97 -6.01
C ASP A 16 -15.02 -1.25 -7.03
N GLU A 17 -14.94 -0.43 -8.09
CA GLU A 17 -13.96 -0.57 -9.17
C GLU A 17 -12.50 -0.48 -8.69
N LEU A 18 -12.27 0.11 -7.52
CA LEU A 18 -10.94 0.37 -6.95
C LEU A 18 -10.52 -0.70 -5.93
N SER A 19 -11.50 -1.47 -5.42
CA SER A 19 -11.31 -2.58 -4.49
C SER A 19 -11.06 -3.90 -5.22
N GLY A 20 -10.50 -3.84 -6.44
CA GLY A 20 -10.11 -4.97 -7.27
C GLY A 20 -8.63 -5.36 -7.09
N ASN A 21 -8.15 -6.29 -7.91
CA ASN A 21 -6.76 -6.75 -7.86
C ASN A 21 -5.78 -5.91 -8.69
N ASP A 22 -6.31 -5.02 -9.52
CA ASP A 22 -5.53 -4.19 -10.43
C ASP A 22 -4.98 -2.94 -9.74
N LEU A 23 -3.82 -2.49 -10.18
CA LEU A 23 -3.23 -1.23 -9.73
C LEU A 23 -3.77 -0.07 -10.58
N VAL A 24 -4.58 0.81 -9.97
CA VAL A 24 -5.17 1.97 -10.64
C VAL A 24 -4.40 3.25 -10.29
N LEU A 25 -3.69 3.83 -11.27
CA LEU A 25 -2.90 5.06 -11.14
C LEU A 25 -3.48 6.21 -11.98
N ASP A 26 -4.75 6.56 -11.75
CA ASP A 26 -5.47 7.62 -12.49
C ASP A 26 -5.33 9.02 -11.88
N GLY A 27 -4.45 9.18 -10.87
CA GLY A 27 -4.20 10.45 -10.18
C GLY A 27 -5.30 10.90 -9.21
N LYS A 28 -6.33 10.07 -8.97
CA LYS A 28 -7.42 10.37 -8.04
C LYS A 28 -7.15 9.80 -6.65
N LEU A 29 -7.85 10.35 -5.65
CA LEU A 29 -7.80 9.84 -4.29
C LEU A 29 -8.72 8.63 -4.13
N HIS A 30 -8.12 7.47 -3.86
CA HIS A 30 -8.84 6.23 -3.57
C HIS A 30 -9.07 6.07 -2.07
N LYS A 31 -10.32 5.78 -1.67
CA LYS A 31 -10.62 5.42 -0.28
C LYS A 31 -10.14 3.99 -0.04
N HIS A 32 -9.44 3.76 1.07
CA HIS A 32 -8.89 2.45 1.40
C HIS A 32 -8.80 2.26 2.91
N TRP A 33 -8.80 0.99 3.34
CA TRP A 33 -8.71 0.52 4.72
C TRP A 33 -7.27 0.23 5.17
N GLY A 34 -6.26 0.49 4.34
CA GLY A 34 -4.85 0.23 4.65
C GLY A 34 -4.29 0.95 5.90
N PHE A 35 -5.00 1.97 6.41
CA PHE A 35 -4.69 2.64 7.67
C PHE A 35 -5.77 2.46 8.75
N GLY A 36 -6.65 1.46 8.59
CA GLY A 36 -7.84 1.27 9.42
C GLY A 36 -8.87 2.39 9.29
N GLY A 37 -9.86 2.36 10.18
CA GLY A 37 -10.98 3.31 10.20
C GLY A 37 -11.55 3.52 11.61
N GLY A 38 -12.42 4.52 11.74
CA GLY A 38 -13.06 4.86 13.01
C GLY A 38 -12.07 5.37 14.08
N PRO A 39 -12.38 5.17 15.38
CA PRO A 39 -11.57 5.66 16.50
C PRO A 39 -10.13 5.10 16.55
N HIS A 40 -9.87 3.99 15.86
CA HIS A 40 -8.57 3.32 15.81
C HIS A 40 -7.84 3.52 14.48
N ARG A 41 -8.26 4.50 13.67
CA ARG A 41 -7.52 4.87 12.48
C ARG A 41 -6.07 5.21 12.86
N CYS A 42 -5.12 4.72 12.07
CA CYS A 42 -3.70 4.93 12.32
C CYS A 42 -3.37 6.41 12.50
N LEU A 43 -2.83 6.75 13.67
CA LEU A 43 -2.41 8.12 14.02
C LEU A 43 -1.31 8.63 13.06
N GLY A 44 -0.43 7.73 12.61
CA GLY A 44 0.66 8.03 11.69
C GLY A 44 0.25 8.13 10.21
N ALA A 45 -1.03 7.98 9.86
CA ALA A 45 -1.45 7.88 8.46
C ALA A 45 -1.16 9.14 7.62
N HIS A 46 -1.05 10.31 8.26
CA HIS A 46 -0.65 11.55 7.58
C HIS A 46 0.87 11.63 7.43
N LEU A 47 1.63 11.26 8.46
CA LEU A 47 3.09 11.21 8.41
C LEU A 47 3.58 10.23 7.34
N ALA A 48 3.07 9.00 7.36
CA ALA A 48 3.43 7.97 6.38
C ALA A 48 3.15 8.41 4.93
N ARG A 49 2.07 9.16 4.68
CA ARG A 49 1.77 9.73 3.34
C ARG A 49 2.77 10.80 2.94
N MET A 50 3.18 11.66 3.87
CA MET A 50 4.20 12.68 3.60
C MET A 50 5.56 12.04 3.30
N GLU A 51 5.95 11.06 4.11
CA GLU A 51 7.20 10.31 3.93
C GLU A 51 7.21 9.56 2.60
N LEU A 52 6.15 8.85 2.25
CA LEU A 52 6.07 8.13 0.98
C LEU A 52 6.15 9.08 -0.22
N LYS A 53 5.46 10.22 -0.16
CA LYS A 53 5.55 11.25 -1.20
C LYS A 53 6.98 11.76 -1.35
N LEU A 54 7.63 12.10 -0.23
CA LEU A 54 9.01 12.58 -0.23
C LEU A 54 9.98 11.53 -0.81
N VAL A 55 9.93 10.30 -0.31
CA VAL A 55 10.83 9.22 -0.71
C VAL A 55 10.68 8.91 -2.20
N VAL A 56 9.45 8.74 -2.70
CA VAL A 56 9.20 8.44 -4.11
C VAL A 56 9.61 9.61 -5.00
N SER A 57 9.30 10.86 -4.62
CA SER A 57 9.69 12.03 -5.41
C SER A 57 11.21 12.22 -5.47
N GLU A 58 11.92 12.11 -4.35
CA GLU A 58 13.38 12.26 -4.34
C GLU A 58 14.09 11.11 -5.03
N TRP A 59 13.59 9.87 -4.87
CA TRP A 59 14.15 8.71 -5.56
C TRP A 59 14.06 8.90 -7.07
N LEU A 60 12.87 9.21 -7.61
CA LEU A 60 12.68 9.39 -9.05
C LEU A 60 13.46 10.60 -9.61
N ALA A 61 13.69 11.64 -8.81
CA ALA A 61 14.49 12.78 -9.23
C ALA A 61 16.00 12.48 -9.30
N ARG A 62 16.52 11.65 -8.39
CA ARG A 62 17.96 11.34 -8.28
C ARG A 62 18.37 10.07 -9.01
N ILE A 63 17.45 9.12 -9.13
CA ILE A 63 17.63 7.79 -9.74
C ILE A 63 16.48 7.56 -10.72
N PRO A 64 16.44 8.30 -11.85
CA PRO A 64 15.35 8.20 -12.82
C PRO A 64 15.38 6.88 -13.59
N ASP A 65 16.58 6.36 -13.85
CA ASP A 65 16.80 5.15 -14.64
C ASP A 65 17.21 4.00 -13.71
N PHE A 66 16.26 3.12 -13.40
CA PHE A 66 16.49 1.93 -12.61
C PHE A 66 15.68 0.76 -13.14
N GLU A 67 16.22 -0.43 -12.98
CA GLU A 67 15.56 -1.69 -13.32
C GLU A 67 15.94 -2.76 -12.29
N LEU A 68 15.16 -3.83 -12.26
CA LEU A 68 15.57 -5.02 -11.51
C LEU A 68 16.79 -5.65 -12.19
N ALA A 69 17.69 -6.23 -11.41
CA ALA A 69 18.81 -6.97 -11.96
C ALA A 69 18.31 -8.10 -12.87
N ALA A 70 19.04 -8.38 -13.94
CA ALA A 70 18.68 -9.43 -14.89
C ALA A 70 18.48 -10.78 -14.18
N GLY A 71 17.32 -11.41 -14.41
CA GLY A 71 16.95 -12.69 -13.79
C GLY A 71 16.45 -12.59 -12.35
N PHE A 72 16.37 -11.40 -11.76
CA PHE A 72 15.82 -11.22 -10.42
C PHE A 72 14.28 -11.29 -10.44
N VAL A 73 13.72 -12.20 -9.65
CA VAL A 73 12.29 -12.33 -9.42
C VAL A 73 12.00 -11.93 -7.96
N PRO A 74 11.20 -10.87 -7.71
CA PRO A 74 10.83 -10.50 -6.36
C PRO A 74 10.01 -11.61 -5.70
N GLU A 75 10.45 -12.07 -4.52
CA GLU A 75 9.71 -13.02 -3.70
C GLU A 75 9.33 -12.40 -2.36
N ILE A 76 8.09 -12.62 -1.92
CA ILE A 76 7.62 -12.25 -0.58
C ILE A 76 7.51 -13.53 0.24
N THR A 77 8.43 -13.72 1.18
CA THR A 77 8.40 -14.87 2.10
C THR A 77 7.46 -14.59 3.29
N TRP A 78 6.57 -15.52 3.58
CA TRP A 78 5.64 -15.43 4.71
C TRP A 78 6.24 -16.05 5.99
N PRO A 79 6.12 -15.43 7.18
CA PRO A 79 5.52 -14.13 7.46
C PRO A 79 6.43 -12.95 7.10
N SER A 80 5.92 -12.01 6.32
CA SER A 80 6.62 -10.73 6.09
C SER A 80 6.08 -9.69 7.06
N ALA A 81 6.96 -8.87 7.63
CA ALA A 81 6.59 -7.82 8.58
C ALA A 81 5.57 -6.79 8.02
N THR A 82 5.40 -6.76 6.70
CA THR A 82 4.46 -5.88 5.98
C THR A 82 3.06 -6.48 5.85
N CYS A 83 2.89 -7.79 6.09
CA CYS A 83 1.63 -8.50 5.88
C CYS A 83 1.10 -9.21 7.14
N ALA A 84 1.77 -9.06 8.29
CA ALA A 84 1.35 -9.60 9.60
C ALA A 84 0.16 -8.83 10.21
#